data_AF-A0A7V1GT86-F1
#
_entry.id   AF-A0A7V1GT86-F1
#
_cell.length_a   1.000
_cell.length_b   1.000
_cell.length_c   1.000
_cell.angle_alpha   90.00
_cell.angle_beta   90.00
_cell.angle_gamma   90.00
#
_symmetry.space_group_name_H-M   'P 1'
#
loop_
_entity.id
_entity.type
_entity.pdbx_description
1 polymer ?
#
loop_
_entity_poly.entity_id
_entity_poly.type
_entity_poly.pdbx_seq_one_letter_code
_entity_poly.pdbx_strand_id
1 'polypeptide(L)'
;MRNEVWRNDLRLWADTAGKTKSDGMPLRNWAAALLQAGELERAETLLHQALTRHNTPAGLSNIHSNLGTIAMYRRQWELAREHYQKAYDIVPSGDMAYNLGVVFLHSSEEVAHEQRRTKLLEAKRWFAQAVASSPHDPDPHLGYGQVLLLLGERDLARQHFQRAFQLGLPPDRAEQARALLERGSP
;
A
#
# COMPACT_ATOMS: atom_id res chain seq x y z
N MET A 1 -8.62 20.30 16.07
CA MET A 1 -9.59 20.14 14.95
C MET A 1 -9.59 18.74 14.32
N ARG A 2 -8.45 18.08 14.06
CA ARG A 2 -8.43 16.72 13.45
C ARG A 2 -9.22 15.68 14.29
N ASN A 3 -9.13 15.70 15.62
CA ASN A 3 -9.85 14.78 16.52
C ASN A 3 -11.39 14.91 16.50
N GLU A 4 -11.95 16.06 16.11
CA GLU A 4 -13.41 16.27 16.08
C GLU A 4 -14.00 15.75 14.77
N VAL A 5 -13.29 15.97 13.66
CA VAL A 5 -13.66 15.44 12.33
C VAL A 5 -13.69 13.91 12.36
N TRP A 6 -12.66 13.25 12.91
CA TRP A 6 -12.64 11.79 13.07
C TRP A 6 -13.83 11.25 13.87
N ARG A 7 -14.17 11.89 14.98
CA ARG A 7 -15.30 11.46 15.82
C ARG A 7 -16.64 11.61 15.10
N ASN A 8 -16.78 12.65 14.29
CA ASN A 8 -18.00 12.89 13.51
C ASN A 8 -18.15 11.86 12.39
N ASP A 9 -17.08 11.55 11.67
CA ASP A 9 -17.08 10.52 10.61
C ASP A 9 -17.36 9.12 11.19
N LEU A 10 -16.73 8.77 12.31
CA LEU A 10 -16.96 7.49 13.00
C LEU A 10 -18.41 7.35 13.45
N ARG A 11 -19.02 8.40 14.01
CA ARG A 11 -20.42 8.37 14.44
C ARG A 11 -21.38 8.26 13.26
N LEU A 12 -21.12 9.00 12.18
CA LEU A 12 -21.93 8.96 10.97
C LEU A 12 -21.94 7.58 10.32
N TRP A 13 -20.77 6.98 10.12
CA TRP A 13 -20.67 5.66 9.49
C TRP A 13 -21.19 4.53 10.38
N ALA A 14 -21.00 4.63 11.71
CA ALA A 14 -21.57 3.67 12.65
C ALA A 14 -23.11 3.68 12.65
N ASP A 15 -23.72 4.87 12.67
CA ASP A 15 -25.19 5.02 12.64
C ASP A 15 -25.79 4.51 11.31
N THR A 16 -25.18 4.89 10.18
CA THR A 16 -25.63 4.43 8.85
C THR A 16 -25.48 2.92 8.67
N ALA A 17 -24.38 2.33 9.12
CA ALA A 17 -24.16 0.88 9.08
C ALA A 17 -25.22 0.09 9.87
N GLY A 18 -25.74 0.65 10.97
CA GLY A 18 -26.82 0.04 11.74
C GLY A 18 -28.17 0.00 11.00
N LYS A 19 -28.41 0.98 10.10
CA LYS A 19 -29.69 1.17 9.40
C LYS A 19 -29.76 0.40 8.08
N THR A 20 -28.66 0.33 7.34
CA THR A 20 -28.58 -0.40 6.06
C THR A 20 -27.88 -1.74 6.22
N LYS A 21 -28.69 -2.82 6.27
CA LYS A 21 -28.17 -4.18 6.42
C LYS A 21 -27.76 -4.84 5.08
N SER A 22 -28.09 -4.31 3.92
CA SER A 22 -27.78 -4.96 2.63
C SER A 22 -26.53 -4.41 1.94
N ASP A 23 -26.17 -3.15 2.22
CA ASP A 23 -25.07 -2.44 1.54
C ASP A 23 -23.78 -2.48 2.38
N GLY A 24 -22.67 -2.88 1.74
CA GLY A 24 -21.34 -2.90 2.36
C GLY A 24 -20.69 -1.52 2.50
N MET A 25 -21.24 -0.47 1.86
CA MET A 25 -20.65 0.88 1.85
C MET A 25 -20.43 1.49 3.23
N PRO A 26 -21.43 1.55 4.12
CA PRO A 26 -21.22 2.15 5.43
C PRO A 26 -20.16 1.39 6.24
N LEU A 27 -20.15 0.05 6.16
CA LEU A 27 -19.20 -0.79 6.88
C LEU A 27 -17.76 -0.57 6.40
N ARG A 28 -17.51 -0.54 5.09
CA ARG A 28 -16.14 -0.32 4.56
C ARG A 28 -15.66 1.11 4.82
N ASN A 29 -16.55 2.10 4.79
CA ASN A 29 -16.20 3.49 5.10
C ASN A 29 -15.90 3.66 6.60
N TRP A 30 -16.69 3.01 7.46
CA TRP A 30 -16.41 2.98 8.90
C TRP A 30 -15.06 2.30 9.18
N ALA A 31 -14.81 1.15 8.54
CA ALA A 31 -13.54 0.45 8.68
C ALA A 31 -12.35 1.30 8.22
N ALA A 32 -12.48 2.05 7.12
CA ALA A 32 -11.44 2.97 6.66
C ALA A 32 -11.14 4.05 7.70
N ALA A 33 -12.17 4.62 8.35
CA ALA A 33 -11.99 5.59 9.43
C ALA A 33 -11.30 4.97 10.66
N LEU A 34 -11.64 3.73 11.01
CA LEU A 34 -10.99 2.99 12.10
C LEU A 34 -9.54 2.65 11.80
N LEU A 35 -9.21 2.29 10.54
CA LEU A 35 -7.82 2.07 10.12
C LEU A 35 -6.95 3.29 10.34
N GLN A 36 -7.45 4.46 9.95
CA GLN A 36 -6.75 5.72 10.15
C GLN A 36 -6.62 6.11 11.64
N ALA A 37 -7.52 5.60 12.49
CA ALA A 37 -7.43 5.72 13.94
C ALA A 37 -6.53 4.67 14.59
N GLY A 38 -5.98 3.72 13.83
CA GLY A 38 -5.14 2.62 14.33
C GLY A 38 -5.92 1.45 14.96
N GLU A 39 -7.24 1.44 14.84
CA GLU A 39 -8.14 0.44 15.44
C GLU A 39 -8.28 -0.78 14.50
N LEU A 40 -7.18 -1.50 14.29
CA LEU A 40 -7.02 -2.51 13.24
C LEU A 40 -8.03 -3.67 13.38
N GLU A 41 -8.22 -4.20 14.59
CA GLU A 41 -9.09 -5.35 14.86
C GLU A 41 -10.56 -5.03 14.55
N ARG A 42 -10.99 -3.83 14.92
CA ARG A 42 -12.36 -3.35 14.68
C ARG A 42 -12.58 -3.09 13.20
N ALA A 43 -11.61 -2.49 12.53
CA ALA A 43 -11.68 -2.27 11.10
C ALA A 43 -11.77 -3.59 10.33
N GLU A 44 -10.92 -4.56 10.65
CA GLU A 44 -10.91 -5.90 10.04
C GLU A 44 -12.26 -6.61 10.19
N THR A 45 -12.83 -6.58 11.40
CA THR A 45 -14.15 -7.15 11.67
C THR A 45 -15.22 -6.55 10.76
N LEU A 46 -15.22 -5.22 10.62
CA LEU A 46 -16.18 -4.52 9.76
C LEU A 46 -15.94 -4.79 8.27
N LEU A 47 -14.70 -4.94 7.83
CA LEU A 47 -14.37 -5.30 6.44
C LEU A 47 -14.86 -6.72 6.10
N HIS A 48 -14.68 -7.68 7.01
CA HIS A 48 -15.25 -9.02 6.82
C HIS A 48 -16.78 -9.00 6.81
N GLN A 49 -17.42 -8.20 7.67
CA GLN A 49 -18.86 -8.00 7.58
C GLN A 49 -19.26 -7.36 6.25
N ALA A 50 -18.50 -6.37 5.75
CA ALA A 50 -18.77 -5.70 4.48
C ALA A 50 -18.68 -6.66 3.29
N LEU A 51 -17.76 -7.65 3.31
CA LEU A 51 -17.65 -8.69 2.28
C LEU A 51 -18.91 -9.56 2.16
N THR A 52 -19.69 -9.69 3.23
CA THR A 52 -20.96 -10.46 3.21
C THR A 52 -22.14 -9.67 2.64
N ARG A 53 -21.93 -8.41 2.24
CA ARG A 53 -22.96 -7.48 1.76
C ARG A 53 -22.81 -7.19 0.27
N HIS A 54 -23.84 -6.56 -0.31
CA HIS A 54 -23.75 -6.06 -1.67
C HIS A 54 -22.67 -4.97 -1.77
N ASN A 55 -21.80 -5.09 -2.76
CA ASN A 55 -20.75 -4.13 -3.06
C ASN A 55 -20.62 -3.94 -4.57
N THR A 56 -20.23 -2.72 -4.96
CA THR A 56 -19.73 -2.48 -6.32
C THR A 56 -18.33 -3.08 -6.47
N PRO A 57 -17.83 -3.29 -7.71
CA PRO A 57 -16.43 -3.72 -7.93
C PRO A 57 -15.42 -2.81 -7.23
N ALA A 58 -15.59 -1.48 -7.32
CA ALA A 58 -14.75 -0.53 -6.58
C ALA A 58 -14.87 -0.70 -5.05
N GLY A 59 -16.06 -0.98 -4.54
CA GLY A 59 -16.26 -1.27 -3.12
C GLY A 59 -15.53 -2.54 -2.66
N LEU A 60 -15.58 -3.61 -3.45
CA LEU A 60 -14.84 -4.86 -3.17
C LEU A 60 -13.33 -4.65 -3.24
N SER A 61 -12.84 -3.91 -4.24
CA SER A 61 -11.42 -3.55 -4.36
C SER A 61 -10.95 -2.77 -3.13
N ASN A 62 -11.71 -1.77 -2.67
CA ASN A 62 -11.40 -1.01 -1.45
C ASN A 62 -11.36 -1.90 -0.19
N ILE A 63 -12.29 -2.86 -0.08
CA ILE A 63 -12.30 -3.78 1.07
C ILE A 63 -11.04 -4.64 1.07
N HIS A 64 -10.68 -5.23 -0.07
CA HIS A 64 -9.46 -6.01 -0.19
C HIS A 64 -8.19 -5.17 0.00
N SER A 65 -8.15 -3.95 -0.52
CA SER A 65 -7.04 -3.03 -0.28
C SER A 65 -6.83 -2.76 1.21
N ASN A 66 -7.90 -2.44 1.93
CA ASN A 66 -7.85 -2.19 3.38
C ASN A 66 -7.47 -3.43 4.19
N LEU A 67 -7.95 -4.62 3.83
CA LEU A 67 -7.51 -5.88 4.46
C LEU A 67 -6.03 -6.15 4.19
N GLY A 68 -5.55 -5.83 2.98
CA GLY A 68 -4.12 -5.88 2.63
C GLY A 68 -3.28 -4.93 3.49
N THR A 69 -3.78 -3.72 3.76
CA THR A 69 -3.13 -2.76 4.66
C THR A 69 -3.05 -3.26 6.09
N ILE A 70 -4.12 -3.89 6.61
CA ILE A 70 -4.10 -4.51 7.95
C ILE A 70 -3.05 -5.62 8.02
N ALA A 71 -3.01 -6.50 7.02
CA ALA A 71 -2.03 -7.56 6.94
C ALA A 71 -0.59 -7.01 6.83
N MET A 72 -0.39 -5.91 6.10
CA MET A 72 0.90 -5.19 6.05
C MET A 72 1.36 -4.71 7.42
N TYR A 73 0.48 -4.05 8.20
CA TYR A 73 0.82 -3.60 9.55
C TYR A 73 1.22 -4.74 10.47
N ARG A 74 0.63 -5.92 10.27
CA ARG A 74 0.95 -7.16 11.02
C ARG A 74 2.10 -7.96 10.42
N ARG A 75 2.77 -7.46 9.37
CA ARG A 75 3.86 -8.15 8.63
C ARG A 75 3.45 -9.52 8.08
N GLN A 76 2.17 -9.69 7.78
CA GLN A 76 1.62 -10.90 7.18
C GLN A 76 1.73 -10.80 5.66
N TRP A 77 2.96 -10.85 5.14
CA TRP A 77 3.27 -10.47 3.75
C TRP A 77 2.49 -11.24 2.69
N GLU A 78 2.34 -12.55 2.87
CA GLU A 78 1.60 -13.38 1.90
C GLU A 78 0.10 -13.05 1.90
N LEU A 79 -0.50 -12.81 3.07
CA LEU A 79 -1.89 -12.38 3.18
C LEU A 79 -2.10 -10.98 2.62
N ALA A 80 -1.17 -10.06 2.87
CA ALA A 80 -1.17 -8.72 2.29
C ALA A 80 -1.11 -8.79 0.76
N ARG A 81 -0.20 -9.60 0.22
CA ARG A 81 -0.09 -9.84 -1.23
C ARG A 81 -1.41 -10.35 -1.80
N GLU A 82 -2.01 -11.37 -1.21
CA GLU A 82 -3.27 -11.94 -1.70
C GLU A 82 -4.40 -10.91 -1.74
N HIS A 83 -4.51 -10.08 -0.70
CA HIS A 83 -5.52 -9.04 -0.63
C HIS A 83 -5.28 -7.91 -1.63
N TYR A 84 -4.05 -7.40 -1.75
CA TYR A 84 -3.74 -6.39 -2.77
C TYR A 84 -3.86 -6.95 -4.19
N GLN A 85 -3.51 -8.21 -4.43
CA GLN A 85 -3.70 -8.85 -5.74
C GLN A 85 -5.19 -8.93 -6.08
N LYS A 86 -6.03 -9.39 -5.17
CA LYS A 86 -7.49 -9.38 -5.36
C LYS A 86 -8.02 -7.96 -5.64
N ALA A 87 -7.53 -6.95 -4.92
CA ALA A 87 -7.91 -5.56 -5.15
C ALA A 87 -7.51 -5.08 -6.56
N TYR A 88 -6.29 -5.41 -6.99
CA TYR A 88 -5.75 -5.08 -8.32
C TYR A 88 -6.49 -5.82 -9.45
N ASP A 89 -6.83 -7.09 -9.26
CA ASP A 89 -7.55 -7.89 -10.26
C ASP A 89 -8.97 -7.38 -10.50
N ILE A 90 -9.61 -6.80 -9.47
CA ILE A 90 -10.95 -6.18 -9.58
C ILE A 90 -10.86 -4.78 -10.19
N VAL A 91 -9.97 -3.94 -9.68
CA VAL A 91 -9.71 -2.59 -10.19
C VAL A 91 -8.20 -2.36 -10.27
N PRO A 92 -7.59 -2.53 -11.46
CA PRO A 92 -6.18 -2.25 -11.65
C PRO A 92 -5.88 -0.77 -11.38
N SER A 93 -4.88 -0.48 -10.56
CA SER A 93 -4.49 0.89 -10.22
C SER A 93 -3.02 1.00 -9.83
N GLY A 94 -2.48 2.21 -9.98
CA GLY A 94 -1.10 2.55 -9.58
C GLY A 94 -0.88 2.34 -8.08
N ASP A 95 -1.86 2.69 -7.23
CA ASP A 95 -1.78 2.51 -5.78
C ASP A 95 -1.70 1.04 -5.38
N MET A 96 -2.50 0.17 -6.01
CA MET A 96 -2.42 -1.27 -5.74
C MET A 96 -1.11 -1.87 -6.26
N ALA A 97 -0.63 -1.44 -7.43
CA ALA A 97 0.68 -1.83 -7.93
C ALA A 97 1.82 -1.39 -6.99
N TYR A 98 1.75 -0.17 -6.46
CA TYR A 98 2.69 0.33 -5.46
C TYR A 98 2.68 -0.54 -4.20
N ASN A 99 1.50 -0.81 -3.65
CA ASN A 99 1.34 -1.65 -2.47
C ASN A 99 1.87 -3.08 -2.67
N LEU A 100 1.65 -3.69 -3.84
CA LEU A 100 2.24 -4.98 -4.18
C LEU A 100 3.77 -4.90 -4.23
N GLY A 101 4.33 -3.84 -4.83
CA GLY A 101 5.77 -3.59 -4.84
C GLY A 101 6.36 -3.51 -3.42
N VAL A 102 5.69 -2.78 -2.53
CA VAL A 102 6.06 -2.65 -1.11
C VAL A 102 6.00 -4.01 -0.39
N VAL A 103 4.95 -4.82 -0.60
CA VAL A 103 4.85 -6.17 -0.02
C VAL A 103 6.03 -7.04 -0.45
N PHE A 104 6.33 -7.07 -1.75
CA PHE A 104 7.43 -7.89 -2.28
C PHE A 104 8.78 -7.42 -1.75
N LEU A 105 8.99 -6.10 -1.65
CA LEU A 105 10.20 -5.51 -1.08
C LEU A 105 10.41 -5.95 0.38
N HIS A 106 9.42 -5.76 1.26
CA HIS A 106 9.54 -6.17 2.67
C HIS A 106 9.66 -7.68 2.83
N SER A 107 8.88 -8.47 2.09
CA SER A 107 9.00 -9.93 2.14
C SER A 107 10.38 -10.42 1.69
N SER A 108 11.08 -9.68 0.82
CA SER A 108 12.45 -10.01 0.40
C SER A 108 13.47 -9.89 1.54
N GLU A 109 13.17 -9.06 2.56
CA GLU A 109 14.06 -8.83 3.68
C GLU A 109 14.07 -9.99 4.68
N GLU A 110 12.99 -10.78 4.71
CA GLU A 110 12.73 -11.84 5.69
C GLU A 110 12.93 -13.26 5.16
N VAL A 111 13.32 -13.41 3.89
CA VAL A 111 13.57 -14.71 3.24
C VAL A 111 15.05 -14.98 3.07
N ALA A 112 15.38 -16.26 2.85
CA ALA A 112 16.73 -16.69 2.53
C ALA A 112 17.26 -16.01 1.25
N HIS A 113 18.58 -15.88 1.16
CA HIS A 113 19.28 -15.15 0.09
C HIS A 113 18.85 -15.59 -1.33
N GLU A 114 18.63 -16.88 -1.54
CA GLU A 114 18.21 -17.44 -2.84
C GLU A 114 16.83 -16.92 -3.28
N GLN A 115 15.89 -16.78 -2.34
CA GLN A 115 14.52 -16.33 -2.63
C GLN A 115 14.41 -14.80 -2.64
N ARG A 116 15.32 -14.10 -1.95
CA ARG A 116 15.37 -12.64 -1.91
C ARG A 116 15.45 -12.05 -3.31
N ARG A 117 16.30 -12.59 -4.19
CA ARG A 117 16.43 -12.07 -5.56
C ARG A 117 15.12 -12.17 -6.35
N THR A 118 14.40 -13.28 -6.22
CA THR A 118 13.10 -13.47 -6.88
C THR A 118 12.06 -12.47 -6.37
N LYS A 119 11.97 -12.28 -5.05
CA LYS A 119 11.07 -11.28 -4.45
C LYS A 119 11.42 -9.84 -4.88
N LEU A 120 12.72 -9.50 -4.96
CA LEU A 120 13.16 -8.19 -5.46
C LEU A 120 12.81 -7.97 -6.95
N LEU A 121 12.88 -9.00 -7.78
CA LEU A 121 12.46 -8.91 -9.19
C LEU A 121 10.94 -8.70 -9.32
N GLU A 122 10.14 -9.34 -8.47
CA GLU A 122 8.70 -9.09 -8.40
C GLU A 122 8.40 -7.66 -7.92
N ALA A 123 9.07 -7.18 -6.87
CA ALA A 123 8.95 -5.79 -6.42
C ALA A 123 9.33 -4.79 -7.53
N LYS A 124 10.41 -5.06 -8.29
CA LYS A 124 10.81 -4.28 -9.47
C LYS A 124 9.69 -4.19 -10.51
N ARG A 125 9.05 -5.31 -10.84
CA ARG A 125 7.93 -5.33 -11.80
C ARG A 125 6.75 -4.49 -11.33
N TRP A 126 6.36 -4.63 -10.06
CA TRP A 126 5.23 -3.89 -9.51
C TRP A 126 5.50 -2.39 -9.36
N PHE A 127 6.69 -1.99 -8.93
CA PHE A 127 7.05 -0.57 -8.89
C PHE A 127 7.14 0.05 -10.29
N ALA A 128 7.62 -0.69 -11.31
CA ALA A 128 7.58 -0.23 -12.69
C ALA A 128 6.14 0.02 -13.17
N GLN A 129 5.21 -0.87 -12.83
CA GLN A 129 3.78 -0.70 -13.13
C GLN A 129 3.17 0.50 -12.40
N ALA A 130 3.54 0.72 -11.14
CA ALA A 130 3.10 1.87 -10.36
C ALA A 130 3.61 3.19 -10.95
N VAL A 131 4.89 3.27 -11.33
CA VAL A 131 5.46 4.45 -12.02
C VAL A 131 4.76 4.71 -13.36
N ALA A 132 4.47 3.67 -14.13
CA ALA A 132 3.76 3.81 -15.42
C ALA A 132 2.33 4.35 -15.24
N SER A 133 1.67 3.99 -14.13
CA SER A 133 0.30 4.42 -13.81
C SER A 133 0.26 5.83 -13.22
N SER A 134 1.26 6.19 -12.41
CA SER A 134 1.34 7.46 -11.68
C SER A 134 2.70 8.16 -11.90
N PRO A 135 3.01 8.62 -13.12
CA PRO A 135 4.35 9.14 -13.48
C PRO A 135 4.74 10.47 -12.82
N HIS A 136 3.81 11.09 -12.08
CA HIS A 136 4.00 12.34 -11.33
C HIS A 136 3.97 12.13 -9.81
N ASP A 137 3.82 10.88 -9.35
CA ASP A 137 3.88 10.54 -7.94
C ASP A 137 5.34 10.22 -7.54
N PRO A 138 5.94 10.93 -6.56
CA PRO A 138 7.29 10.62 -6.11
C PRO A 138 7.44 9.25 -5.44
N ASP A 139 6.37 8.66 -4.88
CA ASP A 139 6.45 7.45 -4.06
C ASP A 139 6.82 6.18 -4.84
N PRO A 140 6.18 5.87 -5.98
CA PRO A 140 6.60 4.79 -6.86
C PRO A 140 8.04 4.94 -7.35
N HIS A 141 8.49 6.16 -7.64
CA HIS A 141 9.87 6.41 -8.06
C HIS A 141 10.87 6.11 -6.93
N LEU A 142 10.56 6.48 -5.68
CA LEU A 142 11.39 6.13 -4.53
C LEU A 142 11.48 4.61 -4.33
N GLY A 143 10.35 3.92 -4.31
CA GLY A 143 10.30 2.46 -4.13
C GLY A 143 11.03 1.71 -5.25
N TYR A 144 10.87 2.17 -6.50
CA TYR A 144 11.59 1.60 -7.64
C TYR A 144 13.11 1.82 -7.49
N GLY A 145 13.54 3.04 -7.14
CA GLY A 145 14.96 3.33 -6.90
C GLY A 145 15.57 2.42 -5.82
N GLN A 146 14.85 2.18 -4.72
CA GLN A 146 15.30 1.30 -3.64
C GLN A 146 15.49 -0.15 -4.12
N VAL A 147 14.53 -0.70 -4.86
CA VAL A 147 14.64 -2.08 -5.33
C VAL A 147 15.73 -2.26 -6.40
N LEU A 148 15.92 -1.25 -7.27
CA LEU A 148 17.00 -1.23 -8.25
C LEU A 148 18.36 -1.24 -7.57
N LEU A 149 18.51 -0.47 -6.49
CA LEU A 149 19.75 -0.46 -5.71
C LEU A 149 20.03 -1.83 -5.08
N LEU A 150 19.02 -2.49 -4.51
CA LEU A 150 19.13 -3.84 -3.95
C LEU A 150 19.45 -4.92 -4.99
N LEU A 151 19.08 -4.67 -6.25
CA LEU A 151 19.42 -5.52 -7.40
C LEU A 151 20.78 -5.15 -8.04
N GLY A 152 21.47 -4.11 -7.54
CA GLY A 152 22.76 -3.65 -8.07
C GLY A 152 22.66 -2.73 -9.29
N GLU A 153 21.46 -2.31 -9.70
CA GLU A 153 21.19 -1.45 -10.85
C GLU A 153 21.29 0.04 -10.47
N ARG A 154 22.49 0.47 -10.08
CA ARG A 154 22.70 1.74 -9.36
C ARG A 154 22.44 2.99 -10.17
N ASP A 155 22.77 2.98 -11.46
CA ASP A 155 22.55 4.13 -12.33
C ASP A 155 21.05 4.38 -12.54
N LEU A 156 20.28 3.30 -12.72
CA LEU A 156 18.82 3.39 -12.79
C LEU A 156 18.24 3.82 -11.45
N ALA A 157 18.73 3.28 -10.33
CA ALA A 157 18.31 3.71 -9.00
C ALA A 157 18.50 5.22 -8.80
N ARG A 158 19.65 5.76 -9.20
CA ARG A 158 19.96 7.20 -9.14
C ARG A 158 18.98 8.03 -9.97
N GLN A 159 18.65 7.61 -11.18
CA GLN A 159 17.67 8.30 -12.03
C GLN A 159 16.28 8.36 -11.37
N HIS A 160 15.82 7.23 -10.81
CA HIS A 160 14.53 7.17 -10.14
C HIS A 160 14.48 8.01 -8.85
N PHE A 161 15.55 8.02 -8.04
CA PHE A 161 15.64 8.91 -6.88
C PHE A 161 15.65 10.38 -7.28
N GLN A 162 16.43 10.76 -8.30
CA GLN A 162 16.43 12.13 -8.83
C GLN A 162 15.04 12.54 -9.30
N ARG A 163 14.32 11.65 -9.97
CA ARG A 163 12.94 11.91 -10.40
C ARG A 163 12.00 12.10 -9.22
N ALA A 164 12.08 11.27 -8.18
CA ALA A 164 11.30 11.45 -6.96
C ALA A 164 11.56 12.83 -6.32
N PHE A 165 12.81 13.28 -6.27
CA PHE A 165 13.16 14.61 -5.73
C PHE A 165 12.56 15.74 -6.56
N GLN A 166 12.61 15.65 -7.89
CA GLN A 166 12.00 16.65 -8.78
C GLN A 166 10.47 16.72 -8.63
N LEU A 167 9.83 15.60 -8.29
CA LEU A 167 8.40 15.50 -8.04
C LEU A 167 7.99 15.94 -6.63
N GLY A 168 8.93 16.41 -5.81
CA GLY A 168 8.63 16.95 -4.48
C GLY A 168 8.62 15.91 -3.36
N LEU A 169 9.43 14.84 -3.47
CA LEU A 169 9.63 13.91 -2.35
C LEU A 169 10.04 14.68 -1.07
N PRO A 170 9.41 14.40 0.09
CA PRO A 170 9.72 15.05 1.35
C PRO A 170 11.22 15.00 1.72
N PRO A 171 11.78 16.06 2.35
CA PRO A 171 13.22 16.15 2.62
C PRO A 171 13.80 14.99 3.43
N ASP A 172 13.07 14.50 4.44
CA ASP A 172 13.47 13.38 5.29
C ASP A 172 13.63 12.08 4.48
N ARG A 173 12.70 11.82 3.55
CA ARG A 173 12.78 10.66 2.65
C ARG A 173 13.83 10.85 1.57
N ALA A 174 14.06 12.09 1.13
CA ALA A 174 15.13 12.41 0.20
C ALA A 174 16.53 12.18 0.81
N GLU A 175 16.72 12.54 2.08
CA GLU A 175 17.95 12.25 2.82
C GLU A 175 18.19 10.74 2.95
N GLN A 176 17.16 9.96 3.27
CA GLN A 176 17.26 8.50 3.32
C GLN A 176 17.68 7.91 1.96
N ALA A 177 17.06 8.36 0.86
CA ALA A 177 17.41 7.92 -0.49
C ALA A 177 18.87 8.24 -0.87
N ARG A 178 19.37 9.42 -0.47
CA ARG A 178 20.79 9.80 -0.66
C ARG A 178 21.72 8.91 0.15
N ALA A 179 21.41 8.68 1.41
CA ALA A 179 22.20 7.80 2.28
C ALA A 179 22.26 6.36 1.74
N LEU A 180 21.17 5.86 1.13
CA LEU A 180 21.16 4.55 0.46
C LEU A 180 22.14 4.50 -0.72
N LEU A 181 22.17 5.53 -1.57
CA LEU A 181 23.11 5.61 -2.70
C LEU A 181 24.57 5.62 -2.24
N GLU A 182 24.86 6.38 -1.18
CA GLU A 182 26.20 6.51 -0.60
C GLU A 182 26.69 5.20 0.02
N ARG A 183 25.87 4.57 0.88
CA ARG A 183 26.20 3.31 1.58
C ARG A 183 26.38 2.11 0.66
N GLY A 184 25.77 2.12 -0.52
CA GLY A 184 26.01 1.06 -1.47
C GLY A 184 27.42 1.09 -2.05
N SER A 185 28.18 2.20 -1.94
CA SER A 185 29.42 2.44 -2.70
C SER A 185 30.52 1.49 -2.22
N PRO A 186 31.20 0.75 -3.13
CA PRO A 186 32.33 -0.08 -2.74
C PRO A 186 33.46 0.76 -2.13
#